data_AF-A0A5J4NKS9-F1
#
_entry.id   AF-A0A5J4NKS9-F1
#
_cell.length_a   1.000
_cell.length_b   1.000
_cell.length_c   1.000
_cell.angle_alpha   90.00
_cell.angle_beta   90.00
_cell.angle_gamma   90.00
#
_symmetry.space_group_name_H-M   'P 1'
#
loop_
_entity.id
_entity.type
_entity.pdbx_description
1 polymer ?
#
loop_
_entity_poly.entity_id
_entity_poly.type
_entity_poly.pdbx_seq_one_letter_code
_entity_poly.pdbx_strand_id
1 'polypeptide(L)'
;MISEDNFDVMRYANLMYDRRVIRGNTYALHLLPAQARTDPLELQRQVERRRRAIEQMRVRDELRPSSPLPLEGRLHKPVQTELYLEQLTDLVEETDMDCQTDAFLNRPPSPLYVPSKIGADAETQIYEGDLFNFDLEVVPVLEVLVGKTVEQALLEVTEEEELANIRAQQYAFEELRQAEQVEMQRVMEHDRRLREEKDRRKQQCLLAATREQELVDKVTAQAFAKAYLADLETTVFANLAEHGYFYDVVEHDIEEGFLPWLMAEVDEEIELENRSRLLLDLMIREVVQERHHQYRQLDLQDEQSVLNSTVGSDLTKGAPQQNPSSLEPEDETSPTDEQTGTSTTVEQPSQKADQDSRILEENDGEDAQKAPEEQEVGE
;
A
#
# COMPACT_ATOMS: atom_id res chain seq x y z
N MET A 1 -4.86 -65.54 -56.05
CA MET A 1 -5.95 -66.54 -55.91
C MET A 1 -6.45 -66.44 -54.47
N ILE A 2 -7.69 -66.08 -54.19
CA ILE A 2 -8.79 -65.58 -55.05
C ILE A 2 -9.38 -64.34 -54.36
N SER A 3 -9.86 -63.37 -55.14
CA SER A 3 -10.61 -62.22 -54.59
C SER A 3 -12.08 -62.63 -54.42
N GLU A 4 -12.68 -62.34 -53.28
CA GLU A 4 -14.13 -62.56 -53.10
C GLU A 4 -14.91 -61.37 -53.67
N ASP A 5 -15.49 -61.55 -54.86
CA ASP A 5 -16.33 -60.55 -55.50
C ASP A 5 -17.65 -60.40 -54.76
N ASN A 6 -17.92 -59.19 -54.25
CA ASN A 6 -19.22 -58.82 -53.68
C ASN A 6 -20.28 -58.77 -54.78
N PHE A 7 -21.00 -59.88 -54.99
CA PHE A 7 -22.19 -59.94 -55.85
C PHE A 7 -23.34 -59.17 -55.21
N ASP A 8 -23.37 -57.85 -55.45
CA ASP A 8 -24.47 -56.99 -55.03
C ASP A 8 -25.78 -57.44 -55.70
N VAL A 9 -26.70 -57.97 -54.88
CA VAL A 9 -27.92 -58.64 -55.36
C VAL A 9 -28.89 -57.58 -55.85
N MET A 10 -28.83 -57.31 -57.16
CA MET A 10 -29.74 -56.43 -57.90
C MET A 10 -31.21 -56.76 -57.59
N ARG A 11 -31.78 -56.03 -56.61
CA ARG A 11 -33.18 -56.13 -56.23
C ARG A 11 -34.04 -55.59 -57.37
N TYR A 12 -34.55 -56.50 -58.21
CA TYR A 12 -35.54 -56.20 -59.23
C TYR A 12 -36.80 -55.59 -58.62
N ALA A 13 -36.84 -54.27 -58.53
CA ALA A 13 -37.98 -53.52 -58.05
C ALA A 13 -39.15 -53.72 -59.03
N ASN A 14 -40.21 -54.37 -58.58
CA ASN A 14 -41.34 -54.72 -59.43
C ASN A 14 -42.03 -53.44 -59.95
N LEU A 15 -42.00 -53.23 -61.28
CA LEU A 15 -42.45 -51.99 -61.93
C LEU A 15 -43.93 -51.65 -61.70
N MET A 16 -44.73 -52.55 -61.11
CA MET A 16 -46.08 -52.26 -60.63
C MET A 16 -46.13 -51.33 -59.39
N TYR A 17 -45.03 -51.16 -58.66
CA TYR A 17 -44.97 -50.35 -57.44
C TYR A 17 -44.02 -49.13 -57.50
N ASP A 18 -43.24 -48.97 -58.58
CA ASP A 18 -42.45 -47.74 -58.78
C ASP A 18 -43.37 -46.51 -58.88
N ARG A 19 -43.01 -45.44 -58.16
CA ARG A 19 -43.70 -44.14 -58.19
C ARG A 19 -43.37 -43.31 -59.43
N ARG A 20 -42.28 -43.62 -60.14
CA ARG A 20 -41.89 -42.93 -61.38
C ARG A 20 -42.69 -43.40 -62.59
N VAL A 21 -43.25 -44.61 -62.54
CA VAL A 21 -44.07 -45.20 -63.61
C VAL A 21 -45.52 -44.75 -63.45
N ILE A 22 -45.92 -43.73 -64.23
CA ILE A 22 -47.30 -43.24 -64.29
C ILE A 22 -48.16 -44.25 -65.08
N ARG A 23 -49.11 -44.89 -64.41
CA ARG A 23 -50.01 -45.91 -65.00
C ARG A 23 -51.38 -45.30 -65.27
N GLY A 24 -51.64 -44.92 -66.52
CA GLY A 24 -52.91 -44.32 -66.95
C GLY A 24 -52.79 -43.65 -68.33
N ASN A 25 -53.91 -43.19 -68.88
CA ASN A 25 -53.92 -42.45 -70.14
C ASN A 25 -53.44 -41.00 -69.91
N THR A 26 -52.28 -40.64 -70.48
CA THR A 26 -51.60 -39.35 -70.26
C THR A 26 -52.35 -38.14 -70.83
N TYR A 27 -53.33 -38.34 -71.72
CA TYR A 27 -54.17 -37.26 -72.27
C TYR A 27 -55.24 -36.74 -71.29
N ALA A 28 -55.40 -37.37 -70.11
CA ALA A 28 -56.35 -36.93 -69.09
C ALA A 28 -55.85 -35.75 -68.23
N LEU A 29 -54.69 -35.17 -68.53
CA LEU A 29 -54.17 -33.95 -67.89
C LEU A 29 -54.90 -32.69 -68.40
N HIS A 30 -56.24 -32.69 -68.30
CA HIS A 30 -57.02 -31.47 -68.44
C HIS A 30 -56.62 -30.50 -67.33
N LEU A 31 -56.27 -29.27 -67.73
CA LEU A 31 -55.91 -28.19 -66.83
C LEU A 31 -57.10 -27.88 -65.90
N LEU A 32 -56.99 -28.27 -64.63
CA LEU A 32 -57.87 -27.74 -63.60
C LEU A 32 -57.70 -26.21 -63.57
N PRO A 33 -58.78 -25.41 -63.68
CA PRO A 33 -58.66 -23.97 -63.63
C PRO A 33 -57.95 -23.52 -62.35
N ALA A 34 -57.06 -22.53 -62.45
CA ALA A 34 -56.22 -22.07 -61.33
C ALA A 34 -56.97 -21.45 -60.13
N GLN A 35 -58.30 -21.48 -60.17
CA GLN A 35 -59.21 -21.05 -59.10
C GLN A 35 -59.88 -22.23 -58.36
N ALA A 36 -59.77 -23.46 -58.86
CA ALA A 36 -60.28 -24.68 -58.21
C ALA A 36 -59.32 -25.17 -57.09
N ARG A 37 -58.92 -24.26 -56.19
CA ARG A 37 -58.29 -24.64 -54.92
C ARG A 37 -59.38 -25.21 -54.01
N THR A 38 -59.39 -26.52 -53.82
CA THR A 38 -60.20 -27.14 -52.76
C THR A 38 -59.75 -26.58 -51.41
N ASP A 39 -60.71 -26.23 -50.55
CA ASP A 39 -60.38 -25.55 -49.29
C ASP A 39 -59.47 -26.44 -48.42
N PRO A 40 -58.42 -25.86 -47.78
CA PRO A 40 -57.48 -26.64 -46.96
C PRO A 40 -58.18 -27.37 -45.82
N LEU A 41 -59.28 -26.80 -45.31
CA LEU A 41 -60.15 -27.39 -44.29
C LEU A 41 -60.85 -28.68 -44.77
N GLU A 42 -61.19 -28.77 -46.05
CA GLU A 42 -61.89 -29.93 -46.61
C GLU A 42 -60.95 -31.10 -46.88
N LEU A 43 -59.74 -30.80 -47.38
CA LEU A 43 -58.65 -31.78 -47.49
C LEU A 43 -58.28 -32.34 -46.10
N GLN A 44 -58.17 -31.47 -45.09
CA GLN A 44 -57.92 -31.87 -43.70
C GLN A 44 -59.04 -32.77 -43.15
N ARG A 45 -60.32 -32.42 -43.38
CA ARG A 45 -61.49 -33.26 -43.04
C ARG A 45 -61.52 -34.60 -43.78
N GLN A 46 -60.94 -34.70 -44.98
CA GLN A 46 -60.83 -35.96 -45.71
C GLN A 46 -59.73 -36.86 -45.14
N VAL A 47 -58.58 -36.28 -44.77
CA VAL A 47 -57.49 -36.98 -44.07
C VAL A 47 -57.93 -37.45 -42.68
N GLU A 48 -58.67 -36.63 -41.92
CA GLU A 48 -59.25 -37.04 -40.64
C GLU A 48 -60.26 -38.19 -40.78
N ARG A 49 -61.19 -38.11 -41.75
CA ARG A 49 -62.11 -39.22 -42.02
C ARG A 49 -61.36 -40.51 -42.37
N ARG A 50 -60.28 -40.42 -43.15
CA ARG A 50 -59.43 -41.58 -43.50
C ARG A 50 -58.68 -42.14 -42.28
N ARG A 51 -58.16 -41.29 -41.39
CA ARG A 51 -57.57 -41.73 -40.10
C ARG A 51 -58.62 -42.42 -39.23
N ARG A 52 -59.77 -41.80 -38.97
CA ARG A 52 -60.84 -42.36 -38.12
C ARG A 52 -61.37 -43.70 -38.66
N ALA A 53 -61.44 -43.89 -39.98
CA ALA A 53 -61.81 -45.17 -40.57
C ALA A 53 -60.77 -46.28 -40.34
N ILE A 54 -59.47 -45.95 -40.37
CA ILE A 54 -58.38 -46.89 -40.06
C ILE A 54 -58.38 -47.22 -38.56
N GLU A 55 -58.58 -46.23 -37.69
CA GLU A 55 -58.73 -46.44 -36.24
C GLU A 55 -59.92 -47.36 -35.92
N GLN A 56 -61.08 -47.13 -36.55
CA GLN A 56 -62.27 -47.96 -36.36
C GLN A 56 -62.09 -49.40 -36.88
N MET A 57 -61.28 -49.60 -37.93
CA MET A 57 -60.94 -50.96 -38.37
C MET A 57 -60.03 -51.67 -37.36
N ARG A 58 -59.00 -50.98 -36.83
CA ARG A 58 -58.12 -51.53 -35.78
C ARG A 58 -58.90 -51.91 -34.53
N VAL A 59 -59.70 -50.99 -33.99
CA VAL A 59 -60.55 -51.25 -32.80
C VAL A 59 -61.56 -52.37 -33.07
N ARG A 60 -62.08 -52.50 -34.30
CA ARG A 60 -62.98 -53.61 -34.65
C ARG A 60 -62.28 -54.96 -34.67
N ASP A 61 -61.02 -55.02 -35.09
CA ASP A 61 -60.25 -56.27 -35.11
C ASP A 61 -59.66 -56.61 -33.73
N GLU A 62 -59.33 -55.61 -32.89
CA GLU A 62 -59.03 -55.77 -31.45
C GLU A 62 -60.24 -56.30 -30.65
N LEU A 63 -61.45 -55.93 -31.03
CA LEU A 63 -62.70 -56.42 -30.42
C LEU A 63 -63.15 -57.81 -30.91
N ARG A 64 -62.41 -58.44 -31.84
CA ARG A 64 -62.62 -59.86 -32.16
C ARG A 64 -61.84 -60.72 -31.16
N PRO A 65 -62.40 -61.82 -30.63
CA PRO A 65 -61.59 -62.80 -29.91
C PRO A 65 -60.58 -63.42 -30.89
N SER A 66 -59.31 -63.02 -30.76
CA SER A 66 -58.26 -63.42 -31.70
C SER A 66 -57.96 -64.91 -31.58
N SER A 67 -57.82 -65.59 -32.71
CA SER A 67 -57.19 -66.91 -32.75
C SER A 67 -55.71 -66.78 -32.33
N PRO A 68 -55.14 -67.82 -31.70
CA PRO A 68 -53.72 -67.82 -31.35
C PRO A 68 -52.85 -67.69 -32.62
N LEU A 69 -51.69 -67.05 -32.46
CA LEU A 69 -50.76 -66.82 -33.56
C LEU A 69 -50.27 -68.16 -34.16
N PRO A 70 -50.04 -68.23 -35.49
CA PRO A 70 -49.47 -69.42 -36.10
C PRO A 70 -48.09 -69.75 -35.53
N LEU A 71 -47.85 -71.03 -35.26
CA LEU A 71 -46.52 -71.54 -34.93
C LEU A 71 -45.56 -71.31 -36.11
N GLU A 72 -44.30 -71.04 -35.79
CA GLU A 72 -43.29 -70.65 -36.78
C GLU A 72 -43.13 -71.73 -37.87
N GLY A 73 -43.07 -71.28 -39.14
CA GLY A 73 -43.09 -72.16 -40.30
C GLY A 73 -44.46 -72.72 -40.72
N ARG A 74 -45.58 -72.38 -40.04
CA ARG A 74 -46.94 -72.79 -40.42
C ARG A 74 -47.85 -71.61 -40.76
N LEU A 75 -48.77 -71.82 -41.71
CA LEU A 75 -49.77 -70.83 -42.12
C LEU A 75 -51.18 -71.34 -41.79
N HIS A 76 -51.97 -70.54 -41.06
CA HIS A 76 -53.38 -70.84 -40.85
C HIS A 76 -54.17 -70.57 -42.13
N LYS A 77 -54.99 -71.54 -42.55
CA LYS A 77 -56.02 -71.37 -43.60
C LYS A 77 -57.39 -71.30 -42.93
N PRO A 78 -58.29 -70.38 -43.34
CA PRO A 78 -59.67 -70.42 -42.90
C PRO A 78 -60.35 -71.67 -43.47
N VAL A 79 -61.05 -72.40 -42.60
CA VAL A 79 -61.94 -73.51 -42.96
C VAL A 79 -63.38 -73.01 -42.80
N GLN A 80 -64.29 -73.38 -43.69
CA GLN A 80 -65.69 -72.99 -43.58
C GLN A 80 -66.38 -73.80 -42.47
N THR A 81 -66.44 -73.22 -41.27
CA THR A 81 -67.10 -73.81 -40.09
C THR A 81 -68.55 -73.35 -39.91
N GLU A 82 -69.20 -73.00 -41.02
CA GLU A 82 -70.63 -72.66 -41.04
C GLU A 82 -71.47 -73.94 -41.12
N LEU A 83 -72.66 -73.93 -40.51
CA LEU A 83 -73.48 -75.13 -40.37
C LEU A 83 -74.19 -75.48 -41.70
N TYR A 84 -73.50 -76.22 -42.57
CA TYR A 84 -74.07 -76.78 -43.79
C TYR A 84 -74.77 -78.11 -43.49
N LEU A 85 -76.10 -78.13 -43.57
CA LEU A 85 -76.92 -79.34 -43.39
C LEU A 85 -77.51 -79.76 -44.74
N GLU A 86 -77.19 -80.98 -45.15
CA GLU A 86 -77.74 -81.63 -46.35
C GLU A 86 -78.77 -82.68 -45.90
N GLN A 87 -80.00 -82.58 -46.40
CA GLN A 87 -81.12 -83.39 -45.91
C GLN A 87 -81.25 -84.69 -46.70
N LEU A 88 -80.65 -85.77 -46.17
CA LEU A 88 -80.81 -87.12 -46.69
C LEU A 88 -82.24 -87.63 -46.45
N THR A 89 -82.92 -88.10 -47.51
CA THR A 89 -84.31 -88.56 -47.46
C THR A 89 -84.46 -89.96 -48.06
N ASP A 90 -83.91 -90.97 -47.38
CA ASP A 90 -84.22 -92.37 -47.61
C ASP A 90 -85.02 -92.91 -46.41
N LEU A 91 -86.15 -93.58 -46.69
CA LEU A 91 -86.94 -94.27 -45.68
C LEU A 91 -86.51 -95.74 -45.63
N VAL A 92 -86.19 -96.25 -44.44
CA VAL A 92 -85.93 -97.69 -44.24
C VAL A 92 -87.23 -98.37 -43.86
N GLU A 93 -87.57 -99.47 -44.53
CA GLU A 93 -88.73 -100.30 -44.17
C GLU A 93 -88.38 -101.23 -43.01
N GLU A 94 -89.14 -101.17 -41.92
CA GLU A 94 -89.03 -102.07 -40.77
C GLU A 94 -90.07 -103.19 -40.90
N THR A 95 -89.67 -104.43 -40.61
CA THR A 95 -90.56 -105.61 -40.66
C THR A 95 -90.52 -106.38 -39.34
N ASP A 96 -91.62 -106.34 -38.59
CA ASP A 96 -91.76 -107.05 -37.32
C ASP A 96 -91.85 -108.58 -37.50
N MET A 97 -91.29 -109.32 -36.54
CA MET A 97 -91.28 -110.79 -36.51
C MET A 97 -91.54 -111.30 -35.08
N ASP A 98 -92.80 -111.64 -34.78
CA ASP A 98 -93.19 -112.21 -33.49
C ASP A 98 -92.79 -113.68 -33.35
N CYS A 99 -92.11 -114.03 -32.26
CA CYS A 99 -91.75 -115.41 -31.91
C CYS A 99 -92.42 -115.86 -30.60
N GLN A 100 -92.98 -117.07 -30.62
CA GLN A 100 -93.74 -117.67 -29.53
C GLN A 100 -92.84 -118.03 -28.32
N THR A 101 -93.15 -117.49 -27.14
CA THR A 101 -92.42 -117.76 -25.88
C THR A 101 -92.85 -119.07 -25.21
N ASP A 102 -91.89 -119.92 -24.85
CA ASP A 102 -92.09 -121.06 -23.94
C ASP A 102 -91.77 -120.69 -22.47
N ALA A 103 -92.22 -121.50 -21.52
CA ALA A 103 -92.25 -121.17 -20.10
C ALA A 103 -90.85 -121.23 -19.43
N PHE A 104 -90.33 -120.07 -19.02
CA PHE A 104 -89.03 -119.96 -18.34
C PHE A 104 -88.99 -120.69 -16.98
N LEU A 105 -88.10 -121.70 -16.89
CA LEU A 105 -87.58 -122.18 -15.61
C LEU A 105 -86.32 -121.38 -15.25
N ASN A 106 -86.25 -120.86 -14.02
CA ASN A 106 -85.14 -120.02 -13.56
C ASN A 106 -83.82 -120.81 -13.51
N ARG A 107 -82.95 -120.57 -14.49
CA ARG A 107 -81.53 -120.96 -14.44
C ARG A 107 -80.87 -120.31 -13.21
N PRO A 108 -80.09 -121.04 -12.39
CA PRO A 108 -79.36 -120.42 -11.28
C PRO A 108 -78.41 -119.32 -11.81
N PRO A 109 -78.20 -118.24 -11.06
CA PRO A 109 -77.35 -117.12 -11.50
C PRO A 109 -75.95 -117.63 -11.81
N SER A 110 -75.45 -117.34 -13.02
CA SER A 110 -74.09 -117.68 -13.41
C SER A 110 -73.08 -116.96 -12.51
N PRO A 111 -72.02 -117.64 -12.03
CA PRO A 111 -71.04 -117.01 -11.16
C PRO A 111 -70.39 -115.81 -11.85
N LEU A 112 -70.09 -114.77 -11.07
CA LEU A 112 -69.46 -113.54 -11.55
C LEU A 112 -68.10 -113.86 -12.17
N TYR A 113 -67.94 -113.54 -13.46
CA TYR A 113 -66.68 -113.68 -14.17
C TYR A 113 -65.71 -112.58 -13.71
N VAL A 114 -64.76 -112.96 -12.86
CA VAL A 114 -63.58 -112.14 -12.54
C VAL A 114 -62.48 -112.53 -13.54
N PRO A 115 -62.03 -111.62 -14.42
CA PRO A 115 -60.92 -111.90 -15.32
C PRO A 115 -59.64 -112.16 -14.53
N SER A 116 -58.89 -113.19 -14.89
CA SER A 116 -57.50 -113.34 -14.45
C SER A 116 -56.69 -112.12 -14.89
N LYS A 117 -55.72 -111.67 -14.08
CA LYS A 117 -54.64 -110.82 -14.60
C LYS A 117 -53.91 -111.61 -15.71
N ILE A 118 -54.03 -111.16 -16.96
CA ILE A 118 -53.29 -111.73 -18.09
C ILE A 118 -52.31 -110.66 -18.57
N GLY A 119 -51.07 -110.82 -18.14
CA GLY A 119 -49.94 -109.93 -18.40
C GLY A 119 -48.76 -110.38 -17.54
N ALA A 120 -47.53 -110.13 -18.00
CA ALA A 120 -46.35 -110.27 -17.17
C ALA A 120 -46.09 -108.92 -16.48
N ASP A 121 -46.21 -108.86 -15.16
CA ASP A 121 -45.79 -107.69 -14.38
C ASP A 121 -44.25 -107.58 -14.52
N ALA A 122 -43.75 -106.46 -15.04
CA ALA A 122 -42.34 -106.20 -15.30
C ALA A 122 -41.95 -104.79 -14.82
N GLU A 123 -40.87 -104.70 -14.05
CA GLU A 123 -40.31 -103.43 -13.56
C GLU A 123 -39.03 -103.07 -14.30
N THR A 124 -38.82 -101.79 -14.56
CA THR A 124 -37.62 -101.24 -15.18
C THR A 124 -37.06 -100.14 -14.29
N GLN A 125 -36.06 -100.48 -13.47
CA GLN A 125 -35.38 -99.54 -12.58
C GLN A 125 -34.03 -99.15 -13.20
N ILE A 126 -33.71 -97.85 -13.14
CA ILE A 126 -32.40 -97.31 -13.49
C ILE A 126 -31.55 -97.24 -12.21
N TYR A 127 -30.32 -97.74 -12.26
CA TYR A 127 -29.42 -97.77 -11.11
C TYR A 127 -28.49 -96.55 -11.07
N GLU A 128 -27.92 -96.26 -9.90
CA GLU A 128 -26.97 -95.16 -9.71
C GLU A 128 -25.76 -95.33 -10.63
N GLY A 129 -25.52 -94.34 -11.50
CA GLY A 129 -24.43 -94.33 -12.49
C GLY A 129 -24.83 -94.79 -13.91
N ASP A 130 -25.96 -95.46 -14.10
CA ASP A 130 -26.35 -96.08 -15.40
C ASP A 130 -26.62 -95.07 -16.53
N LEU A 131 -26.92 -93.81 -16.19
CA LEU A 131 -27.10 -92.70 -17.14
C LEU A 131 -26.01 -91.61 -17.08
N PHE A 132 -25.00 -91.76 -16.22
CA PHE A 132 -24.02 -90.68 -15.99
C PHE A 132 -22.94 -90.65 -17.09
N ASN A 133 -22.90 -89.55 -17.86
CA ASN A 133 -21.83 -89.31 -18.83
C ASN A 133 -20.89 -88.19 -18.33
N PHE A 134 -19.72 -88.60 -17.84
CA PHE A 134 -18.69 -87.70 -17.32
C PHE A 134 -18.31 -86.60 -18.31
N ASP A 135 -18.16 -86.93 -19.61
CA ASP A 135 -17.69 -86.00 -20.63
C ASP A 135 -18.70 -84.87 -20.96
N LEU A 136 -19.95 -85.01 -20.52
CA LEU A 136 -20.97 -83.95 -20.59
C LEU A 136 -21.06 -83.18 -19.27
N GLU A 137 -21.15 -83.88 -18.14
CA GLU A 137 -21.40 -83.26 -16.82
C GLU A 137 -20.17 -82.54 -16.26
N VAL A 138 -18.95 -82.85 -16.74
CA VAL A 138 -17.72 -82.15 -16.36
C VAL A 138 -17.58 -80.79 -17.05
N VAL A 139 -18.26 -80.56 -18.19
CA VAL A 139 -18.17 -79.33 -18.99
C VAL A 139 -18.53 -78.07 -18.20
N PRO A 140 -19.71 -77.95 -17.55
CA PRO A 140 -20.05 -76.74 -16.78
C PRO A 140 -19.13 -76.52 -15.57
N VAL A 141 -18.55 -77.58 -15.00
CA VAL A 141 -17.58 -77.47 -13.91
C VAL A 141 -16.26 -76.87 -14.42
N LEU A 142 -15.76 -77.35 -15.56
CA LEU A 142 -14.55 -76.83 -16.19
C LEU A 142 -14.75 -75.42 -16.74
N GLU A 143 -15.91 -75.10 -17.32
CA GLU A 143 -16.24 -73.76 -17.81
C GLU A 143 -16.21 -72.73 -16.66
N VAL A 144 -16.81 -73.05 -15.51
CA VAL A 144 -16.78 -72.16 -14.32
C VAL A 144 -15.37 -72.06 -13.72
N LEU A 145 -14.58 -73.14 -13.71
CA LEU A 145 -13.21 -73.12 -13.19
C LEU A 145 -12.24 -72.33 -14.09
N VAL A 146 -12.29 -72.55 -15.40
CA VAL A 146 -11.45 -71.82 -16.39
C VAL A 146 -11.90 -70.37 -16.49
N GLY A 147 -13.21 -70.12 -16.54
CA GLY A 147 -13.76 -68.76 -16.53
C GLY A 147 -13.27 -67.96 -15.34
N LYS A 148 -13.44 -68.47 -14.11
CA LYS A 148 -13.01 -67.78 -12.89
C LYS A 148 -11.50 -67.60 -12.78
N THR A 149 -10.69 -68.58 -13.18
CA THR A 149 -9.22 -68.44 -13.11
C THR A 149 -8.68 -67.43 -14.13
N VAL A 150 -9.28 -67.33 -15.32
CA VAL A 150 -8.95 -66.30 -16.31
C VAL A 150 -9.47 -64.92 -15.89
N GLU A 151 -10.69 -64.83 -15.34
CA GLU A 151 -11.28 -63.59 -14.82
C GLU A 151 -10.45 -63.03 -13.65
N GLN A 152 -10.10 -63.88 -12.67
CA GLN A 152 -9.26 -63.49 -11.54
C GLN A 152 -7.86 -63.06 -11.99
N ALA A 153 -7.20 -63.84 -12.85
CA ALA A 153 -5.85 -63.49 -13.34
C ALA A 153 -5.84 -62.20 -14.17
N LEU A 154 -6.90 -61.91 -14.92
CA LEU A 154 -7.03 -60.65 -15.65
C LEU A 154 -7.20 -59.46 -14.69
N LEU A 155 -8.04 -59.60 -13.66
CA LEU A 155 -8.21 -58.57 -12.63
C LEU A 155 -6.90 -58.29 -11.88
N GLU A 156 -6.23 -59.33 -11.39
CA GLU A 156 -4.94 -59.24 -10.69
C GLU A 156 -3.88 -58.50 -11.52
N VAL A 157 -3.73 -58.84 -12.81
CA VAL A 157 -2.79 -58.15 -13.71
C VAL A 157 -3.17 -56.67 -13.92
N THR A 158 -4.46 -56.36 -14.10
CA THR A 158 -4.88 -54.94 -14.24
C THR A 158 -4.70 -54.13 -12.96
N GLU A 159 -4.89 -54.74 -11.78
CA GLU A 159 -4.61 -54.09 -10.49
C GLU A 159 -3.11 -53.85 -10.28
N GLU A 160 -2.24 -54.79 -10.68
CA GLU A 160 -0.79 -54.60 -10.64
C GLU A 160 -0.30 -53.48 -11.59
N GLU A 161 -0.83 -53.41 -12.83
CA GLU A 161 -0.50 -52.34 -13.78
C GLU A 161 -0.97 -50.97 -13.30
N GLU A 162 -2.20 -50.84 -12.79
CA GLU A 162 -2.70 -49.58 -12.22
C GLU A 162 -1.91 -49.15 -10.97
N LEU A 163 -1.56 -50.08 -10.08
CA LEU A 163 -0.71 -49.78 -8.92
C LEU A 163 0.72 -49.37 -9.33
N ALA A 164 1.27 -49.94 -10.41
CA ALA A 164 2.55 -49.52 -10.96
C ALA A 164 2.48 -48.11 -11.55
N ASN A 165 1.42 -47.81 -12.31
CA ASN A 165 1.17 -46.49 -12.90
C ASN A 165 1.01 -45.40 -11.81
N ILE A 166 0.24 -45.68 -10.76
CA ILE A 166 0.03 -44.75 -9.63
C ILE A 166 1.35 -44.50 -8.89
N ARG A 167 2.16 -45.53 -8.62
CA ARG A 167 3.48 -45.37 -8.00
C ARG A 167 4.43 -44.54 -8.86
N ALA A 168 4.47 -44.78 -10.17
CA ALA A 168 5.30 -44.00 -11.10
C ALA A 168 4.91 -42.52 -11.12
N GLN A 169 3.60 -42.21 -11.09
CA GLN A 169 3.11 -40.83 -10.97
C GLN A 169 3.47 -40.19 -9.61
N GLN A 170 3.38 -40.95 -8.52
CA GLN A 170 3.77 -40.49 -7.18
C GLN A 170 5.27 -40.14 -7.13
N TYR A 171 6.15 -41.03 -7.60
CA TYR A 171 7.59 -40.76 -7.63
C TYR A 171 7.95 -39.55 -8.50
N ALA A 172 7.38 -39.42 -9.70
CA ALA A 172 7.60 -38.25 -10.55
C ALA A 172 7.14 -36.93 -9.92
N PHE A 173 6.04 -36.96 -9.14
CA PHE A 173 5.57 -35.79 -8.38
C PHE A 173 6.45 -35.50 -7.16
N GLU A 174 6.96 -36.51 -6.48
CA GLU A 174 7.89 -36.36 -5.35
C GLU A 174 9.26 -35.83 -5.80
N GLU A 175 9.80 -36.30 -6.92
CA GLU A 175 11.02 -35.77 -7.54
C GLU A 175 10.86 -34.29 -7.92
N LEU A 176 9.76 -33.93 -8.58
CA LEU A 176 9.46 -32.54 -8.93
C LEU A 176 9.34 -31.66 -7.68
N ARG A 177 8.56 -32.10 -6.67
CA ARG A 177 8.40 -31.39 -5.39
C ARG A 177 9.73 -31.20 -4.66
N GLN A 178 10.62 -32.20 -4.69
CA GLN A 178 11.95 -32.08 -4.07
C GLN A 178 12.81 -31.05 -4.80
N ALA A 179 12.80 -31.04 -6.14
CA ALA A 179 13.49 -30.02 -6.94
C ALA A 179 12.94 -28.60 -6.68
N GLU A 180 11.62 -28.44 -6.65
CA GLU A 180 10.95 -27.18 -6.31
C GLU A 180 11.32 -26.68 -4.90
N GLN A 181 11.38 -27.57 -3.91
CA GLN A 181 11.77 -27.21 -2.54
C GLN A 181 13.23 -26.74 -2.46
N VAL A 182 14.15 -27.39 -3.17
CA VAL A 182 15.57 -26.99 -3.22
C VAL A 182 15.74 -25.65 -3.94
N GLU A 183 15.01 -25.41 -5.04
CA GLU A 183 15.01 -24.10 -5.70
C GLU A 183 14.41 -23.01 -4.80
N MET A 184 13.28 -23.28 -4.14
CA MET A 184 12.65 -22.35 -3.20
C MET A 184 13.61 -21.98 -2.06
N GLN A 185 14.33 -22.95 -1.47
CA GLN A 185 15.35 -22.69 -0.45
C GLN A 185 16.48 -21.81 -0.98
N ARG A 186 16.98 -22.08 -2.20
CA ARG A 186 18.01 -21.25 -2.86
C ARG A 186 17.56 -19.80 -3.05
N VAL A 187 16.30 -19.60 -3.47
CA VAL A 187 15.72 -18.26 -3.65
C VAL A 187 15.52 -17.57 -2.29
N MET A 188 14.99 -18.26 -1.28
CA MET A 188 14.81 -17.71 0.07
C MET A 188 16.13 -17.28 0.72
N GLU A 189 17.21 -18.05 0.55
CA GLU A 189 18.55 -17.69 1.02
C GLU A 189 19.10 -16.43 0.35
N HIS A 190 18.91 -16.31 -0.97
CA HIS A 190 19.29 -15.10 -1.71
C HIS A 190 18.48 -13.88 -1.23
N ASP A 191 17.17 -14.04 -1.09
CA ASP A 191 16.27 -12.97 -0.65
C ASP A 191 16.55 -12.53 0.79
N ARG A 192 16.90 -13.46 1.69
CA ARG A 192 17.36 -13.16 3.05
C ARG A 192 18.57 -12.23 3.04
N ARG A 193 19.62 -12.58 2.30
CA ARG A 193 20.85 -11.77 2.18
C ARG A 193 20.57 -10.39 1.59
N LEU A 194 19.70 -10.31 0.59
CA LEU A 194 19.32 -9.02 -0.03
C LEU A 194 18.51 -8.15 0.93
N ARG A 195 17.64 -8.73 1.78
CA ARG A 195 16.90 -8.00 2.82
C ARG A 195 17.84 -7.49 3.92
N GLU A 196 18.72 -8.35 4.43
CA GLU A 196 19.76 -7.98 5.41
C GLU A 196 20.65 -6.83 4.89
N GLU A 197 21.09 -6.89 3.62
CA GLU A 197 21.90 -5.84 3.00
C GLU A 197 21.13 -4.54 2.80
N LYS A 198 19.88 -4.63 2.32
CA LYS A 198 18.97 -3.48 2.17
C LYS A 198 18.68 -2.79 3.50
N ASP A 199 18.50 -3.55 4.58
CA ASP A 199 18.19 -3.01 5.89
C ASP A 199 19.42 -2.39 6.59
N ARG A 200 20.61 -2.96 6.40
CA ARG A 200 21.89 -2.30 6.74
C ARG A 200 22.05 -0.98 5.99
N ARG A 201 21.78 -0.94 4.69
CA ARG A 201 21.79 0.30 3.89
C ARG A 201 20.78 1.33 4.39
N LYS A 202 19.53 0.93 4.73
CA LYS A 202 18.54 1.83 5.34
C LYS A 202 19.07 2.47 6.64
N GLN A 203 19.63 1.66 7.53
CA GLN A 203 20.18 2.14 8.82
C GLN A 203 21.31 3.15 8.59
N GLN A 204 22.21 2.88 7.65
CA GLN A 204 23.28 3.81 7.26
C GLN A 204 22.72 5.13 6.68
N CYS A 205 21.72 5.06 5.78
CA CYS A 205 21.08 6.25 5.23
C CYS A 205 20.33 7.08 6.28
N LEU A 206 19.66 6.45 7.25
CA LEU A 206 18.99 7.14 8.36
C LEU A 206 20.01 7.87 9.25
N LEU A 207 21.09 7.19 9.64
CA LEU A 207 22.18 7.78 10.44
C LEU A 207 22.97 8.87 9.69
N ALA A 208 23.00 8.81 8.35
CA ALA A 208 23.54 9.89 7.54
C ALA A 208 22.59 11.10 7.51
N ALA A 209 21.29 10.88 7.32
CA ALA A 209 20.28 11.94 7.26
C ALA A 209 20.12 12.70 8.58
N THR A 210 20.19 12.04 9.74
CA THR A 210 20.15 12.75 11.04
C THR A 210 21.40 13.61 11.25
N ARG A 211 22.58 13.12 10.85
CA ARG A 211 23.83 13.90 10.89
C ARG A 211 23.81 15.06 9.90
N GLU A 212 23.19 14.89 8.73
CA GLU A 212 23.01 15.97 7.76
C GLU A 212 22.10 17.07 8.32
N GLN A 213 20.97 16.70 8.94
CA GLN A 213 20.09 17.64 9.65
C GLN A 213 20.85 18.40 10.75
N GLU A 214 21.56 17.68 11.63
CA GLU A 214 22.40 18.31 12.66
C GLU A 214 23.45 19.28 12.08
N LEU A 215 24.06 18.95 10.94
CA LEU A 215 25.05 19.81 10.29
C LEU A 215 24.40 21.03 9.64
N VAL A 216 23.22 20.89 9.02
CA VAL A 216 22.43 22.00 8.50
C VAL A 216 22.02 22.95 9.62
N ASP A 217 21.55 22.43 10.76
CA ASP A 217 21.19 23.24 11.93
C ASP A 217 22.41 23.99 12.50
N LYS A 218 23.56 23.32 12.63
CA LYS A 218 24.82 23.95 13.10
C LYS A 218 25.32 25.03 12.14
N VAL A 219 25.26 24.79 10.82
CA VAL A 219 25.70 25.76 9.79
C VAL A 219 24.74 26.94 9.67
N THR A 220 23.41 26.70 9.71
CA THR A 220 22.41 27.76 9.67
C THR A 220 22.44 28.62 10.93
N ALA A 221 22.60 28.03 12.11
CA ALA A 221 22.82 28.78 13.36
C ALA A 221 24.10 29.64 13.30
N GLN A 222 25.21 29.11 12.76
CA GLN A 222 26.44 29.89 12.59
C GLN A 222 26.26 31.04 11.58
N ALA A 223 25.57 30.81 10.46
CA ALA A 223 25.28 31.83 9.46
C ALA A 223 24.36 32.93 10.01
N PHE A 224 23.31 32.55 10.75
CA PHE A 224 22.41 33.47 11.44
C PHE A 224 23.15 34.31 12.48
N ALA A 225 23.97 33.69 13.34
CA ALA A 225 24.76 34.41 14.34
C ALA A 225 25.73 35.42 13.70
N LYS A 226 26.40 35.06 12.59
CA LYS A 226 27.27 35.98 11.85
C LYS A 226 26.50 37.16 11.25
N ALA A 227 25.34 36.92 10.64
CA ALA A 227 24.50 37.96 10.06
C ALA A 227 23.95 38.90 11.15
N TYR A 228 23.47 38.35 12.26
CA TYR A 228 22.93 39.11 13.38
C TYR A 228 24.01 39.96 14.08
N LEU A 229 25.21 39.42 14.31
CA LEU A 229 26.28 40.17 14.98
C LEU A 229 26.81 41.34 14.14
N ALA A 230 26.88 41.22 12.81
CA ALA A 230 27.32 42.30 11.93
C ALA A 230 26.35 43.51 11.93
N ASP A 231 25.04 43.24 12.03
CA ASP A 231 24.01 44.29 12.15
C ASP A 231 23.94 44.83 13.58
N LEU A 232 24.10 43.97 14.60
CA LEU A 232 24.15 44.35 16.01
C LEU A 232 25.33 45.28 16.31
N GLU A 233 26.51 45.03 15.76
CA GLU A 233 27.68 45.90 15.93
C GLU A 233 27.36 47.33 15.44
N THR A 234 26.90 47.45 14.20
CA THR A 234 26.57 48.74 13.58
C THR A 234 25.45 49.47 14.35
N THR A 235 24.39 48.76 14.74
CA THR A 235 23.26 49.36 15.46
C THR A 235 23.60 49.72 16.92
N VAL A 236 24.42 48.94 17.62
CA VAL A 236 24.86 49.27 18.99
C VAL A 236 25.80 50.48 18.98
N PHE A 237 26.75 50.56 18.04
CA PHE A 237 27.59 51.75 17.87
C PHE A 237 26.77 53.00 17.52
N ALA A 238 25.75 52.88 16.65
CA ALA A 238 24.86 53.99 16.32
C ALA A 238 24.05 54.48 17.55
N ASN A 239 23.44 53.58 18.32
CA ASN A 239 22.70 53.94 19.55
C ASN A 239 23.62 54.57 20.62
N LEU A 240 24.84 54.05 20.80
CA LEU A 240 25.82 54.63 21.74
C LEU A 240 26.27 56.03 21.32
N ALA A 241 26.42 56.29 20.02
CA ALA A 241 26.72 57.61 19.48
C ALA A 241 25.54 58.59 19.64
N GLU A 242 24.31 58.17 19.32
CA GLU A 242 23.10 58.98 19.48
C GLU A 242 22.80 59.31 20.95
N HIS A 243 23.19 58.45 21.88
CA HIS A 243 23.12 58.68 23.33
C HIS A 243 24.36 59.40 23.90
N GLY A 244 25.32 59.84 23.08
CA GLY A 244 26.46 60.66 23.51
C GLY A 244 27.52 59.93 24.35
N TYR A 245 27.55 58.60 24.34
CA TYR A 245 28.58 57.83 25.06
C TYR A 245 29.98 57.90 24.41
N PHE A 246 30.05 58.37 23.16
CA PHE A 246 31.30 58.70 22.48
C PHE A 246 31.46 60.23 22.43
N TYR A 247 32.11 60.79 23.46
CA TYR A 247 32.59 62.17 23.50
C TYR A 247 34.05 62.25 23.04
N ASP A 248 34.48 63.40 22.54
CA ASP A 248 35.92 63.67 22.40
C ASP A 248 36.48 63.98 23.80
N VAL A 249 37.51 63.26 24.20
CA VAL A 249 38.19 63.45 25.49
C VAL A 249 38.74 64.87 25.59
N VAL A 250 39.20 65.46 24.49
CA VAL A 250 39.75 66.82 24.46
C VAL A 250 38.65 67.87 24.65
N GLU A 251 37.46 67.65 24.09
CA GLU A 251 36.31 68.54 24.29
C GLU A 251 35.82 68.47 25.75
N HIS A 252 35.71 67.26 26.31
CA HIS A 252 35.29 67.04 27.68
C HIS A 252 36.30 67.57 28.72
N ASP A 253 37.60 67.36 28.52
CA ASP A 253 38.66 67.93 29.37
C ASP A 253 38.69 69.48 29.33
N ILE A 254 38.29 70.07 28.19
CA ILE A 254 38.13 71.53 28.07
C ILE A 254 36.87 71.99 28.81
N GLU A 255 35.74 71.30 28.69
CA GLU A 255 34.49 71.66 29.35
C GLU A 255 34.52 71.50 30.88
N GLU A 256 35.06 70.40 31.41
CA GLU A 256 35.13 70.18 32.87
C GLU A 256 36.40 70.75 33.53
N GLY A 257 37.52 70.81 32.80
CA GLY A 257 38.81 71.26 33.35
C GLY A 257 39.13 72.72 33.03
N PHE A 258 39.21 73.06 31.75
CA PHE A 258 39.72 74.37 31.32
C PHE A 258 38.71 75.52 31.51
N LEU A 259 37.43 75.34 31.13
CA LEU A 259 36.43 76.39 31.24
C LEU A 259 36.17 76.82 32.71
N PRO A 260 36.03 75.92 33.70
CA PRO A 260 35.84 76.33 35.09
C PRO A 260 37.08 77.03 35.68
N TRP A 261 38.29 76.61 35.31
CA TRP A 261 39.51 77.32 35.69
C TRP A 261 39.58 78.72 35.08
N LEU A 262 39.34 78.84 33.77
CA LEU A 262 39.36 80.14 33.06
C LEU A 262 38.32 81.11 33.62
N MET A 263 37.12 80.63 33.92
CA MET A 263 36.08 81.45 34.57
C MET A 263 36.50 81.92 35.96
N ALA A 264 37.13 81.05 36.78
CA ALA A 264 37.62 81.43 38.10
C ALA A 264 38.78 82.45 38.05
N GLU A 265 39.72 82.31 37.11
CA GLU A 265 40.82 83.24 36.89
C GLU A 265 40.31 84.62 36.43
N VAL A 266 39.30 84.63 35.54
CA VAL A 266 38.62 85.86 35.10
C VAL A 266 37.84 86.52 36.24
N ASP A 267 37.17 85.74 37.09
CA ASP A 267 36.48 86.25 38.27
C ASP A 267 37.48 86.85 39.29
N GLU A 268 38.65 86.23 39.54
CA GLU A 268 39.68 86.81 40.42
C GLU A 268 40.23 88.14 39.91
N GLU A 269 40.52 88.28 38.60
CA GLU A 269 40.99 89.55 38.03
C GLU A 269 39.89 90.63 38.03
N ILE A 270 38.63 90.25 37.82
CA ILE A 270 37.48 91.16 37.99
C ILE A 270 37.33 91.58 39.47
N GLU A 271 37.51 90.67 40.43
CA GLU A 271 37.56 91.05 41.85
C GLU A 271 38.76 91.95 42.17
N LEU A 272 39.94 91.71 41.58
CA LEU A 272 41.12 92.55 41.73
C LEU A 272 40.85 93.97 41.21
N GLU A 273 40.23 94.12 40.04
CA GLU A 273 39.85 95.44 39.51
C GLU A 273 38.83 96.13 40.44
N ASN A 274 37.82 95.42 40.92
CA ASN A 274 36.83 95.97 41.84
C ASN A 274 37.44 96.37 43.20
N ARG A 275 38.36 95.58 43.75
CA ARG A 275 39.16 95.92 44.95
C ARG A 275 40.01 97.17 44.71
N SER A 276 40.63 97.27 43.53
CA SER A 276 41.47 98.40 43.13
C SER A 276 40.66 99.69 43.00
N ARG A 277 39.50 99.63 42.33
CA ARG A 277 38.54 100.74 42.23
C ARG A 277 38.03 101.18 43.60
N LEU A 278 37.68 100.24 44.48
CA LEU A 278 37.22 100.53 45.86
C LEU A 278 38.29 101.24 46.69
N LEU A 279 39.57 100.82 46.58
CA LEU A 279 40.70 101.50 47.23
C LEU A 279 40.88 102.93 46.69
N LEU A 280 40.74 103.12 45.37
CA LEU A 280 40.82 104.44 44.72
C LEU A 280 39.70 105.37 45.21
N ASP A 281 38.46 104.88 45.28
CA ASP A 281 37.32 105.63 45.84
C ASP A 281 37.53 105.98 47.32
N LEU A 282 38.12 105.08 48.12
CA LEU A 282 38.46 105.34 49.52
C LEU A 282 39.54 106.42 49.65
N MET A 283 40.60 106.39 48.84
CA MET A 283 41.64 107.41 48.80
C MET A 283 41.09 108.78 48.35
N ILE A 284 40.24 108.80 47.31
CA ILE A 284 39.55 110.03 46.86
C ILE A 284 38.69 110.59 47.99
N ARG A 285 37.92 109.74 48.69
CA ARG A 285 37.08 110.15 49.83
C ARG A 285 37.92 110.70 50.99
N GLU A 286 39.08 110.11 51.28
CA GLU A 286 39.99 110.59 52.33
C GLU A 286 40.60 111.94 51.97
N VAL A 287 41.13 112.11 50.76
CA VAL A 287 41.68 113.40 50.27
C VAL A 287 40.61 114.49 50.25
N VAL A 288 39.37 114.17 49.84
CA VAL A 288 38.23 115.11 49.88
C VAL A 288 37.86 115.48 51.32
N GLN A 289 37.88 114.52 52.26
CA GLN A 289 37.65 114.80 53.68
C GLN A 289 38.76 115.65 54.29
N GLU A 290 40.03 115.37 54.00
CA GLU A 290 41.15 116.17 54.49
C GLU A 290 41.08 117.61 53.94
N ARG A 291 40.83 117.78 52.63
CA ARG A 291 40.61 119.10 52.03
C ARG A 291 39.43 119.84 52.66
N HIS A 292 38.31 119.16 52.92
CA HIS A 292 37.17 119.76 53.62
C HIS A 292 37.51 120.19 55.06
N HIS A 293 38.34 119.43 55.76
CA HIS A 293 38.86 119.82 57.08
C HIS A 293 39.86 120.98 56.99
N GLN A 294 40.75 121.02 56.01
CA GLN A 294 41.68 122.13 55.75
C GLN A 294 40.92 123.43 55.44
N TYR A 295 39.94 123.40 54.52
CA TYR A 295 39.12 124.59 54.22
C TYR A 295 38.34 125.06 55.45
N ARG A 296 37.71 124.15 56.21
CA ARG A 296 37.02 124.51 57.46
C ARG A 296 37.97 125.10 58.52
N GLN A 297 39.24 124.70 58.56
CA GLN A 297 40.23 125.32 59.44
C GLN A 297 40.65 126.72 58.94
N LEU A 298 40.71 126.93 57.64
CA LEU A 298 40.96 128.26 57.04
C LEU A 298 39.77 129.20 57.27
N ASP A 299 38.52 128.74 57.08
CA ASP A 299 37.31 129.51 57.42
C ASP A 299 37.35 130.00 58.88
N LEU A 300 37.71 129.11 59.82
CA LEU A 300 37.84 129.43 61.24
C LEU A 300 39.05 130.34 61.56
N GLN A 301 40.08 130.36 60.71
CA GLN A 301 41.21 131.30 60.83
C GLN A 301 40.85 132.67 60.23
N ASP A 302 40.05 132.73 59.18
CA ASP A 302 39.54 133.99 58.63
C ASP A 302 38.48 134.64 59.54
N GLU A 303 37.60 133.86 60.16
CA GLU A 303 36.72 134.36 61.24
C GLU A 303 37.53 134.96 62.41
N GLN A 304 38.68 134.36 62.76
CA GLN A 304 39.58 134.88 63.79
C GLN A 304 40.45 136.05 63.31
N SER A 305 40.82 136.12 62.03
CA SER A 305 41.62 137.23 61.48
C SER A 305 40.77 138.51 61.35
N VAL A 306 39.52 138.38 60.89
CA VAL A 306 38.54 139.47 60.81
C VAL A 306 38.25 140.07 62.19
N LEU A 307 38.19 139.25 63.26
CA LEU A 307 38.03 139.73 64.63
C LEU A 307 39.25 140.49 65.19
N ASN A 308 40.46 140.21 64.70
CA ASN A 308 41.70 140.81 65.18
C ASN A 308 42.22 141.97 64.31
N SER A 309 41.74 142.12 63.08
CA SER A 309 42.18 143.16 62.13
C SER A 309 41.70 144.60 62.43
N THR A 310 40.84 144.79 63.42
CA THR A 310 40.18 146.06 63.73
C THR A 310 41.03 147.04 64.56
N VAL A 311 42.22 146.63 65.03
CA VAL A 311 43.13 147.46 65.85
C VAL A 311 44.59 147.15 65.50
N GLY A 312 45.39 148.17 65.13
CA GLY A 312 46.85 148.06 65.00
C GLY A 312 47.37 148.39 63.60
N SER A 313 47.73 149.66 63.39
CA SER A 313 48.23 150.17 62.11
C SER A 313 49.73 149.94 61.88
N ASP A 314 50.11 150.10 60.60
CA ASP A 314 51.35 150.73 60.12
C ASP A 314 52.69 149.97 59.95
N LEU A 315 53.19 150.10 58.71
CA LEU A 315 54.59 150.34 58.27
C LEU A 315 55.60 149.17 58.04
N THR A 316 56.50 149.48 57.10
CA THR A 316 57.81 148.86 56.75
C THR A 316 57.90 147.55 55.94
N LYS A 317 58.14 147.73 54.62
CA LYS A 317 59.26 147.18 53.81
C LYS A 317 59.93 145.86 54.24
N GLY A 318 59.99 144.87 53.34
CA GLY A 318 60.98 143.78 53.40
C GLY A 318 60.91 142.74 52.27
N ALA A 319 61.89 142.75 51.38
CA ALA A 319 62.23 141.66 50.44
C ALA A 319 63.62 141.09 50.84
N PRO A 320 64.16 139.97 50.30
CA PRO A 320 63.78 139.28 49.05
C PRO A 320 63.85 137.72 49.00
N GLN A 321 63.45 137.20 47.83
CA GLN A 321 63.88 136.01 47.06
C GLN A 321 65.03 135.11 47.58
N GLN A 322 64.91 133.78 47.31
CA GLN A 322 65.86 132.88 46.58
C GLN A 322 65.64 131.40 46.99
N ASN A 323 65.97 130.36 46.20
CA ASN A 323 65.87 130.12 44.74
C ASN A 323 65.98 128.58 44.47
N PRO A 324 65.70 128.05 43.25
CA PRO A 324 65.58 126.61 42.98
C PRO A 324 66.76 125.95 42.21
N SER A 325 66.74 124.62 42.15
CA SER A 325 67.41 123.74 41.16
C SER A 325 66.70 122.37 41.16
N SER A 326 66.14 121.74 40.12
CA SER A 326 66.24 121.82 38.64
C SER A 326 67.28 120.88 38.00
N LEU A 327 66.89 120.30 36.84
CA LEU A 327 67.65 119.45 35.88
C LEU A 327 67.81 117.97 36.32
N GLU A 328 67.35 116.91 35.62
CA GLU A 328 67.36 116.48 34.17
C GLU A 328 68.51 115.48 33.86
N PRO A 329 68.49 114.68 32.75
CA PRO A 329 67.40 113.83 32.21
C PRO A 329 67.92 112.46 31.65
N GLU A 330 67.13 111.76 30.80
CA GLU A 330 67.57 110.90 29.65
C GLU A 330 68.40 109.59 29.88
N ASP A 331 68.38 108.56 29.02
CA ASP A 331 67.35 108.08 28.06
C ASP A 331 67.52 106.57 27.67
N GLU A 332 66.58 106.06 26.87
CA GLU A 332 66.49 104.85 26.01
C GLU A 332 67.49 103.64 26.04
N THR A 333 66.93 102.51 25.55
CA THR A 333 67.53 101.37 24.78
C THR A 333 67.62 99.97 25.41
N SER A 334 67.23 98.99 24.59
CA SER A 334 67.31 97.52 24.69
C SER A 334 68.41 97.01 23.70
N PRO A 335 68.61 95.72 23.31
CA PRO A 335 67.81 94.48 23.55
C PRO A 335 68.60 93.14 23.74
N THR A 336 67.83 92.02 23.80
CA THR A 336 68.15 90.62 23.36
C THR A 336 69.24 89.74 24.03
N ASP A 337 68.75 88.68 24.71
CA ASP A 337 69.01 87.23 24.47
C ASP A 337 70.31 86.46 24.86
N GLU A 338 70.07 85.13 24.98
CA GLU A 338 70.97 83.94 24.95
C GLU A 338 71.64 83.37 26.23
N GLN A 339 71.02 82.27 26.72
CA GLN A 339 71.59 80.96 27.10
C GLN A 339 72.64 80.74 28.23
N THR A 340 72.31 79.85 29.18
CA THR A 340 73.09 78.67 29.69
C THR A 340 72.32 77.95 30.82
N GLY A 341 72.37 76.63 31.07
CA GLY A 341 72.83 75.49 30.27
C GLY A 341 73.75 74.48 30.98
N THR A 342 73.24 73.35 31.53
CA THR A 342 74.09 72.17 31.90
C THR A 342 73.37 70.79 31.98
N SER A 343 73.98 69.83 31.29
CA SER A 343 73.83 68.35 31.26
C SER A 343 74.44 67.61 32.47
N THR A 344 74.12 66.36 32.89
CA THR A 344 72.95 65.43 32.79
C THR A 344 73.06 64.52 34.07
N THR A 345 72.90 63.20 34.27
CA THR A 345 72.60 61.91 33.58
C THR A 345 72.25 60.85 34.66
N VAL A 346 71.46 59.79 34.37
CA VAL A 346 71.69 58.37 34.81
C VAL A 346 70.57 57.43 34.31
N GLU A 347 70.91 56.15 34.11
CA GLU A 347 70.09 55.08 33.50
C GLU A 347 70.05 53.83 34.42
N GLN A 348 68.91 53.13 34.55
CA GLN A 348 68.82 51.76 35.09
C GLN A 348 67.60 50.99 34.53
N PRO A 349 67.74 49.69 34.15
CA PRO A 349 66.63 48.80 33.79
C PRO A 349 66.22 47.83 34.91
N SER A 350 64.96 47.35 34.87
CA SER A 350 64.37 46.40 35.83
C SER A 350 64.46 44.92 35.41
N GLN A 351 64.19 44.00 36.34
CA GLN A 351 64.55 42.57 36.28
C GLN A 351 63.36 41.59 36.16
N LYS A 352 63.71 40.29 35.99
CA LYS A 352 62.95 39.01 36.12
C LYS A 352 62.48 38.39 34.78
N ALA A 353 62.72 37.11 34.46
CA ALA A 353 62.56 35.82 35.19
C ALA A 353 61.07 35.37 35.22
N ASP A 354 60.69 34.10 35.02
CA ASP A 354 61.37 32.80 35.18
C ASP A 354 60.92 31.75 34.09
N GLN A 355 61.71 30.72 33.73
CA GLN A 355 61.61 29.29 34.13
C GLN A 355 60.20 28.64 34.10
N ASP A 356 59.96 27.38 33.69
CA ASP A 356 60.72 26.36 32.93
C ASP A 356 59.75 25.17 32.60
N SER A 357 60.23 24.12 31.91
CA SER A 357 59.64 22.76 31.84
C SER A 357 58.36 22.57 30.99
N ARG A 358 57.86 21.38 30.63
CA ARG A 358 58.42 20.03 30.32
C ARG A 358 57.21 19.10 30.10
N ILE A 359 56.85 18.78 28.86
CA ILE A 359 55.71 17.90 28.58
C ILE A 359 56.20 16.48 28.30
N LEU A 360 55.53 15.50 28.90
CA LEU A 360 55.77 14.06 28.73
C LEU A 360 54.66 13.41 27.90
N GLU A 361 54.86 12.14 27.58
CA GLU A 361 53.92 11.27 26.86
C GLU A 361 52.63 11.06 27.67
N GLU A 362 51.50 10.91 26.98
CA GLU A 362 50.41 10.04 27.46
C GLU A 362 49.76 9.37 26.23
N ASN A 363 49.43 8.07 26.35
CA ASN A 363 48.81 7.27 25.29
C ASN A 363 47.41 6.87 25.75
N ASP A 364 46.38 7.41 25.11
CA ASP A 364 45.00 6.93 25.29
C ASP A 364 44.65 5.88 24.24
N GLY A 365 44.37 4.66 24.70
CA GLY A 365 43.72 3.61 23.92
C GLY A 365 42.40 3.25 24.59
N GLU A 366 41.27 3.50 23.92
CA GLU A 366 39.94 3.24 24.48
C GLU A 366 39.50 1.78 24.26
N ASP A 367 39.04 1.14 25.34
CA ASP A 367 38.47 -0.21 25.33
C ASP A 367 37.08 -0.25 24.68
N ALA A 368 36.97 -0.93 23.52
CA ALA A 368 35.69 -1.25 22.90
C ALA A 368 35.00 -2.43 23.61
N GLN A 369 34.20 -2.13 24.64
CA GLN A 369 33.47 -3.16 25.40
C GLN A 369 32.48 -3.95 24.53
N LYS A 370 32.60 -5.28 24.55
CA LYS A 370 31.75 -6.21 23.79
C LYS A 370 30.50 -6.59 24.59
N ALA A 371 29.32 -6.35 24.02
CA ALA A 371 28.04 -6.75 24.61
C ALA A 371 27.86 -8.29 24.67
N PRO A 372 27.08 -8.83 25.63
CA PRO A 372 26.81 -10.25 25.75
C PRO A 372 25.86 -10.76 24.66
N GLU A 373 25.92 -12.07 24.40
CA GLU A 373 25.16 -12.77 23.36
C GLU A 373 24.12 -13.65 24.08
N GLU A 374 22.82 -13.40 23.84
CA GLU A 374 21.74 -14.18 24.46
C GLU A 374 21.60 -15.54 23.75
N GLN A 375 21.68 -16.63 24.52
CA GLN A 375 21.42 -17.98 24.02
C GLN A 375 19.96 -18.37 24.29
N GLU A 376 19.15 -18.44 23.23
CA GLU A 376 17.80 -19.00 23.33
C GLU A 376 17.82 -20.50 23.67
N VAL A 377 16.79 -20.94 24.38
CA VAL A 377 16.60 -22.32 24.83
C VAL A 377 15.91 -23.12 23.73
N GLY A 378 16.45 -24.31 23.42
CA GLY A 378 15.75 -25.34 22.66
C GLY A 378 15.36 -26.52 23.55
N GLU A 379 14.07 -26.89 23.51
CA GLU A 379 13.55 -28.22 23.91
C GLU A 379 13.34 -29.09 22.66
#